data_AF-A0A941FLS8-F1
#
_entry.id   AF-A0A941FLS8-F1
#
_cell.length_a   1.000
_cell.length_b   1.000
_cell.length_c   1.000
_cell.angle_alpha   90.00
_cell.angle_beta   90.00
_cell.angle_gamma   90.00
#
_symmetry.space_group_name_H-M   'P 1'
#
loop_
_entity.id
_entity.type
_entity.pdbx_description
1 polymer ?
#
loop_
_entity_poly.entity_id
_entity_poly.type
_entity_poly.pdbx_seq_one_letter_code
_entity_poly.pdbx_strand_id
1 'polypeptide(L)'
;MKVYDEAPDGHHVRIRLIVSYADSNGSFPWRYNYDGYGTYKSFPSYVSQGGNIFDVGIQVAVYEGNKQIDHCTKWVSGSTKEPF
;
A
#
# COMPACT_ATOMS: atom_id res chain seq x y z
N MET A 1 -2.07 5.08 6.31
CA MET A 1 -2.53 4.27 5.16
C MET A 1 -3.74 3.46 5.61
N LYS A 2 -4.83 3.40 4.83
CA LYS A 2 -6.06 2.67 5.19
C LYS A 2 -6.41 1.64 4.12
N VAL A 3 -6.93 0.49 4.52
CA VAL A 3 -7.44 -0.56 3.63
C VAL A 3 -8.86 -0.92 4.06
N TYR A 4 -9.74 -1.12 3.08
CA TYR A 4 -11.12 -1.53 3.27
C TYR A 4 -11.37 -2.76 2.42
N ASP A 5 -12.06 -3.74 2.98
CA ASP A 5 -12.45 -4.96 2.28
C ASP A 5 -13.91 -4.86 1.83
N GLU A 6 -14.10 -4.73 0.52
CA GLU A 6 -15.41 -4.52 -0.12
C GLU A 6 -16.07 -5.80 -0.61
N ALA A 7 -15.37 -6.95 -0.57
CA ALA A 7 -15.84 -8.19 -1.17
C ALA A 7 -16.03 -9.30 -0.12
N PRO A 8 -17.20 -9.95 -0.04
CA PRO A 8 -17.39 -11.13 0.80
C PRO A 8 -16.91 -12.40 0.08
N ASP A 9 -15.68 -12.40 -0.44
CA ASP A 9 -15.14 -13.49 -1.27
C ASP A 9 -14.22 -14.45 -0.50
N GLY A 10 -14.00 -14.20 0.79
CA GLY A 10 -13.15 -15.03 1.65
C GLY A 10 -11.65 -14.81 1.42
N HIS A 11 -11.26 -13.81 0.64
CA HIS A 11 -9.87 -13.43 0.45
C HIS A 11 -9.38 -12.48 1.53
N HIS A 12 -8.06 -12.30 1.59
CA HIS A 12 -7.43 -11.36 2.52
C HIS A 12 -6.79 -10.22 1.76
N VAL A 13 -7.22 -9.00 2.04
CA VAL A 13 -6.63 -7.80 1.48
C VAL A 13 -5.39 -7.41 2.29
N ARG A 14 -4.31 -7.09 1.58
CA ARG A 14 -3.05 -6.63 2.13
C ARG A 14 -2.70 -5.26 1.57
N ILE A 15 -2.00 -4.47 2.37
CA ILE A 15 -1.59 -3.12 2.00
C ILE A 15 -0.15 -2.85 2.43
N ARG A 16 0.65 -2.20 1.59
CA ARG A 16 2.03 -1.79 1.92
C ARG A 16 2.39 -0.43 1.34
N LEU A 17 3.35 0.22 1.98
CA LEU A 17 4.04 1.38 1.45
C LEU A 17 5.15 0.89 0.49
N ILE A 18 5.31 1.59 -0.62
CA ILE A 18 6.45 1.46 -1.54
C ILE A 18 7.02 2.84 -1.80
N VAL A 19 8.30 2.91 -2.13
CA VAL A 19 9.02 4.17 -2.30
C VAL A 19 9.92 4.06 -3.51
N SER A 20 9.92 5.12 -4.32
CA SER A 20 10.88 5.35 -5.39
C SER A 20 11.92 6.34 -4.88
N TYR A 21 13.16 5.88 -4.77
CA TYR A 21 14.33 6.71 -4.49
C TYR A 21 15.06 7.04 -5.79
N ALA A 22 15.95 8.02 -5.74
CA ALA A 22 16.72 8.45 -6.91
C ALA A 22 17.56 7.34 -7.57
N ASP A 23 17.97 6.34 -6.80
CA ASP A 23 18.86 5.26 -7.23
C ASP A 23 18.24 3.86 -7.11
N SER A 24 17.08 3.73 -6.47
CA SER A 24 16.54 2.45 -6.05
C SER A 24 15.04 2.50 -5.74
N ASN A 25 14.41 1.33 -5.62
CA ASN A 25 13.03 1.21 -5.16
C ASN A 25 13.00 0.44 -3.84
N GLY A 26 12.21 0.93 -2.89
CA GLY A 26 11.97 0.29 -1.60
C GLY A 26 10.55 -0.25 -1.49
N SER A 27 10.38 -1.36 -0.79
CA SER A 27 9.05 -1.84 -0.38
C SER A 27 9.05 -2.16 1.11
N PHE A 28 7.99 -1.74 1.79
CA PHE A 28 7.79 -2.04 3.21
C PHE A 28 6.99 -3.34 3.37
N PRO A 29 7.07 -4.00 4.54
CA PRO A 29 6.33 -5.22 4.79
C PRO A 29 4.81 -5.03 4.61
N TRP A 30 4.16 -6.09 4.12
CA TRP A 30 2.71 -6.14 4.02
C TRP A 30 2.02 -6.03 5.39
N ARG A 31 0.95 -5.25 5.43
CA ARG A 31 -0.02 -5.22 6.54
C ARG A 31 -1.30 -5.89 6.09
N TYR A 32 -1.88 -6.69 6.97
CA TYR A 32 -2.97 -7.61 6.64
C TYR A 32 -4.29 -7.11 7.24
N ASN A 33 -5.37 -7.15 6.48
CA ASN A 33 -6.72 -7.09 7.02
C ASN A 33 -7.33 -8.50 7.00
N TYR A 34 -7.46 -9.12 8.17
CA TYR A 34 -8.09 -10.43 8.34
C TYR A 34 -9.52 -10.34 8.86
N ASP A 35 -10.01 -9.14 9.18
CA ASP A 35 -11.33 -8.97 9.80
C ASP A 35 -12.48 -9.18 8.78
N GLY A 36 -12.13 -9.29 7.49
CA GLY A 36 -13.04 -9.67 6.40
C GLY A 36 -13.92 -8.53 5.91
N TYR A 37 -14.95 -8.91 5.17
CA TYR A 37 -15.87 -8.00 4.48
C TYR A 37 -16.42 -6.88 5.38
N GLY A 38 -16.46 -5.65 4.85
CA GLY A 38 -17.06 -4.49 5.49
C GLY A 38 -16.20 -3.88 6.60
N THR A 39 -14.96 -4.33 6.77
CA THR A 39 -14.04 -3.82 7.78
C THR A 39 -12.95 -2.96 7.18
N TYR A 40 -12.52 -1.94 7.92
CA TYR A 40 -11.35 -1.14 7.56
C TYR A 40 -10.28 -1.22 8.65
N LYS A 41 -9.01 -1.16 8.23
CA LYS A 41 -7.87 -0.97 9.14
C LYS A 41 -7.03 0.20 8.71
N SER A 42 -6.53 0.93 9.70
CA SER A 42 -5.56 2.00 9.51
C SER A 42 -4.21 1.57 10.06
N PHE A 43 -3.18 1.67 9.22
CA PHE A 43 -1.81 1.35 9.58
C PHE A 43 -0.96 2.62 9.51
N PRO A 44 -0.31 3.02 10.62
CA PRO A 44 0.77 4.00 10.56
C PRO A 44 1.95 3.37 9.81
N SER A 45 2.55 4.14 8.90
CA SER A 45 3.71 3.73 8.13
C SER A 45 4.52 4.98 7.79
N TYR A 46 5.83 4.83 7.78
CA TYR A 46 6.78 5.91 7.55
C TYR A 46 8.03 5.33 6.86
N VAL A 47 8.72 6.17 6.10
CA VAL A 47 10.01 5.84 5.51
C VAL A 47 11.07 6.08 6.57
N SER A 48 11.74 5.01 7.02
CA SER A 48 12.75 5.09 8.09
C SER A 48 14.18 5.23 7.60
N GLN A 49 14.44 5.00 6.31
CA GLN A 49 15.76 5.14 5.71
C GLN A 49 15.92 6.52 5.05
N GLY A 50 17.09 7.13 5.21
CA GLY A 50 17.44 8.36 4.51
C GLY A 50 17.75 8.11 3.04
N GLY A 51 17.38 9.04 2.18
CA GLY A 51 17.58 8.97 0.73
C GLY A 51 16.77 10.05 0.01
N ASN A 52 17.08 10.30 -1.26
CA ASN A 52 16.32 11.22 -2.10
C ASN A 52 15.06 10.51 -2.59
N ILE A 53 13.94 10.71 -1.90
CA ILE A 53 12.63 10.17 -2.28
C ILE A 53 12.09 10.99 -3.45
N PHE A 54 11.77 10.34 -4.57
CA PHE A 54 11.06 10.96 -5.68
C PHE A 54 9.55 10.77 -5.54
N ASP A 55 9.13 9.55 -5.24
CA ASP A 55 7.71 9.20 -5.15
C ASP A 55 7.47 8.24 -3.99
N VAL A 56 6.29 8.35 -3.40
CA VAL A 56 5.77 7.37 -2.44
C VAL A 56 4.51 6.74 -3.01
N GLY A 57 4.35 5.43 -2.83
CA GLY A 57 3.23 4.69 -3.36
C GLY A 57 2.56 3.84 -2.31
N ILE A 58 1.25 3.63 -2.48
CA ILE A 58 0.49 2.62 -1.75
C ILE A 58 0.23 1.48 -2.71
N GLN A 59 0.60 0.28 -2.30
CA GLN A 59 0.22 -0.94 -3.00
C GLN A 59 -0.79 -1.72 -2.17
N VAL A 60 -1.87 -2.14 -2.81
CA VAL A 60 -2.91 -2.99 -2.25
C VAL A 60 -2.96 -4.27 -3.07
N ALA A 61 -3.16 -5.41 -2.42
CA ALA A 61 -3.21 -6.70 -3.09
C ALA A 61 -4.19 -7.66 -2.40
N VAL A 62 -4.82 -8.50 -3.20
CA VAL A 62 -5.72 -9.57 -2.73
C VAL A 62 -4.96 -10.89 -2.76
N TYR A 63 -5.08 -11.66 -1.68
CA TYR A 63 -4.42 -12.95 -1.54
C TYR A 63 -5.42 -14.07 -1.23
N GLU A 64 -5.20 -15.21 -1.88
CA GLU A 64 -5.78 -16.51 -1.56
C GLU A 64 -4.71 -17.36 -0.85
N GLY A 65 -4.80 -17.47 0.47
CA GLY A 65 -3.70 -18.01 1.28
C GLY A 65 -2.41 -17.19 1.10
N ASN A 66 -1.40 -17.79 0.45
CA ASN A 66 -0.12 -17.15 0.13
C ASN A 66 0.00 -16.71 -1.33
N LYS A 67 -0.98 -17.01 -2.18
CA LYS A 67 -0.97 -16.64 -3.60
C LYS A 67 -1.56 -15.25 -3.77
N GLN A 68 -0.80 -14.34 -4.37
CA GLN A 68 -1.34 -13.05 -4.81
C GLN A 68 -2.20 -13.30 -6.04
N ILE A 69 -3.47 -12.88 -5.99
CA ILE A 69 -4.41 -13.04 -7.10
C ILE A 69 -4.68 -11.72 -7.83
N ASP A 70 -4.57 -10.59 -7.13
CA ASP A 70 -4.69 -9.26 -7.71
C ASP A 70 -3.85 -8.23 -6.94
N HIS A 71 -3.48 -7.13 -7.61
CA HIS A 71 -2.86 -5.98 -6.97
C HIS A 71 -3.05 -4.69 -7.76
N CYS A 72 -3.12 -3.58 -7.02
CA CYS A 72 -3.14 -2.24 -7.55
C CYS A 72 -2.11 -1.37 -6.82
N THR A 73 -1.48 -0.44 -7.55
CA THR A 73 -0.49 0.49 -7.01
C THR A 73 -0.89 1.91 -7.36
N LYS A 74 -0.91 2.81 -6.38
CA LYS A 74 -1.11 4.24 -6.59
C LYS A 74 0.09 5.00 -6.06
N TRP A 75 0.77 5.72 -6.96
CA TRP A 75 1.88 6.60 -6.63
C TRP A 75 1.39 8.02 -6.35
N VAL A 76 2.05 8.68 -5.41
CA VAL A 76 1.96 10.11 -5.11
C VAL A 76 3.35 10.66 -5.37
N SER A 77 3.48 11.39 -6.48
CA SER A 77 4.72 12.05 -6.86
C SER A 77 4.87 13.38 -6.15
N GLY A 78 6.10 13.74 -5.75
CA GLY A 78 6.41 14.99 -5.06
C GLY A 78 6.24 16.27 -5.91
N SER A 79 5.50 16.21 -7.01
CA SER A 79 5.39 17.26 -8.02
C SER A 79 3.96 17.78 -8.25
N THR A 80 2.99 17.44 -7.40
CA THR A 80 1.71 18.14 -7.39
C THR A 80 1.91 19.57 -6.92
N LYS A 81 2.07 20.51 -7.88
CA LYS A 81 1.70 21.90 -7.67
C LYS A 81 0.24 21.91 -7.20
N GLU A 82 0.02 22.37 -5.98
CA GLU A 82 -1.33 22.65 -5.48
C GLU A 82 -1.95 23.75 -6.35
N PRO A 83 -3.17 23.61 -6.87
CA PRO A 83 -3.93 24.76 -7.31
C PRO A 83 -4.49 25.47 -6.06
N PHE A 84 -4.20 26.77 -5.98
CA PHE A 84 -4.79 27.73 -5.04
C PHE A 84 -6.32 27.77 -5.14
#